data_AF-A0A947UFN8-F1
#
_entry.id   AF-A0A947UFN8-F1
#
_cell.length_a   1.000
_cell.length_b   1.000
_cell.length_c   1.000
_cell.angle_alpha   90.00
_cell.angle_beta   90.00
_cell.angle_gamma   90.00
#
_symmetry.space_group_name_H-M   'P 1'
#
loop_
_entity.id
_entity.type
_entity.pdbx_description
1 polymer ?
#
loop_
_entity_poly.entity_id
_entity_poly.type
_entity_poly.pdbx_seq_one_letter_code
_entity_poly.pdbx_strand_id
1 'polypeptide(L)'
;MSDQQLDPQAPSHEDQQQEENKLIAQRKEKLAVIREQGNAFPNDFRRDNYCADLQKQYAEKTKEELAEAAIPVKVAGRIMLNRGSFMV
;
A
#
# COMPACT_ATOMS: atom_id res chain seq x y z
N MET A 1 1.91 -30.50 -39.11
CA MET A 1 1.69 -31.06 -37.77
C MET A 1 2.12 -29.98 -36.80
N SER A 2 1.17 -29.13 -36.42
CA SER A 2 1.36 -27.97 -35.57
C SER A 2 1.51 -28.44 -34.12
N ASP A 3 2.72 -28.31 -33.59
CA ASP A 3 2.99 -28.43 -32.16
C ASP A 3 2.23 -27.30 -31.45
N GLN A 4 1.05 -27.63 -30.94
CA GLN A 4 0.28 -26.79 -30.06
C GLN A 4 0.88 -26.95 -28.67
N GLN A 5 1.98 -26.22 -28.39
CA GLN A 5 2.47 -26.04 -27.03
C GLN A 5 1.33 -25.42 -26.20
N LEU A 6 0.86 -26.18 -25.19
CA LEU A 6 -0.12 -25.73 -24.22
C LEU A 6 0.43 -24.56 -23.41
N ASP A 7 -0.41 -23.54 -23.22
CA ASP A 7 -0.15 -22.39 -22.37
C ASP A 7 0.23 -22.83 -20.93
N PRO A 8 1.10 -22.08 -20.23
CA PRO A 8 1.44 -22.36 -18.84
C PRO A 8 0.18 -22.17 -17.98
N GLN A 9 -0.18 -23.19 -17.21
CA GLN A 9 -1.41 -23.24 -16.43
C GLN A 9 -1.59 -21.99 -15.55
N ALA A 10 -2.75 -21.35 -15.70
CA ALA A 10 -3.23 -20.37 -14.75
C ALA A 10 -3.42 -21.03 -13.38
N PRO A 11 -3.15 -20.32 -12.26
CA PRO A 11 -3.26 -20.90 -10.93
C PRO A 11 -4.68 -21.41 -10.68
N SER A 12 -4.79 -22.60 -10.11
CA SER A 12 -6.08 -23.22 -9.80
C SER A 12 -6.77 -22.50 -8.62
N HIS A 13 -8.08 -22.67 -8.46
CA HIS A 13 -8.83 -22.08 -7.34
C HIS A 13 -8.29 -22.54 -5.97
N GLU A 14 -7.76 -23.76 -5.89
CA GLU A 14 -7.17 -24.31 -4.66
C GLU A 14 -5.86 -23.59 -4.29
N ASP A 15 -5.02 -23.27 -5.29
CA ASP A 15 -3.78 -22.51 -5.09
C ASP A 15 -4.05 -21.09 -4.56
N GLN A 16 -5.05 -20.41 -5.14
CA GLN A 16 -5.47 -19.08 -4.69
C GLN A 16 -5.97 -19.08 -3.24
N GLN A 17 -6.73 -20.10 -2.86
CA GLN A 17 -7.25 -20.24 -1.50
C GLN A 17 -6.13 -20.56 -0.49
N GLN A 18 -5.13 -21.35 -0.88
CA GLN A 18 -3.94 -21.60 -0.05
C GLN A 18 -3.07 -20.35 0.11
N GLU A 19 -2.86 -19.57 -0.95
CA GLU A 19 -2.14 -18.30 -0.90
C GLU A 19 -2.85 -17.26 -0.02
N GLU A 20 -4.18 -17.14 -0.13
CA GLU A 20 -5.00 -16.29 0.74
C GLU A 20 -4.83 -16.68 2.21
N ASN A 21 -4.90 -17.97 2.52
CA ASN A 21 -4.69 -18.48 3.88
C ASN A 21 -3.29 -18.14 4.42
N LYS A 22 -2.24 -18.26 3.59
CA LYS A 22 -0.88 -17.85 3.94
C LYS A 22 -0.79 -16.34 4.22
N LEU A 23 -1.42 -15.50 3.38
CA LEU A 23 -1.45 -14.05 3.57
C LEU A 23 -2.20 -13.64 4.84
N ILE A 24 -3.33 -14.31 5.14
CA ILE A 24 -4.09 -14.08 6.37
C ILE A 24 -3.25 -14.46 7.60
N ALA A 25 -2.54 -15.59 7.55
CA ALA A 25 -1.66 -16.02 8.65
C ALA A 25 -0.58 -14.97 8.94
N GLN A 26 0.11 -14.48 7.91
CA GLN A 26 1.12 -13.44 8.05
C GLN A 26 0.56 -12.12 8.61
N ARG A 27 -0.64 -11.72 8.20
CA ARG A 27 -1.31 -10.52 8.75
C ARG A 27 -1.63 -10.68 10.23
N LYS A 28 -2.09 -11.87 10.65
CA LYS A 28 -2.38 -12.18 12.04
C LYS A 28 -1.13 -12.22 12.90
N GLU A 29 -0.04 -12.79 12.40
CA GLU A 29 1.26 -12.81 13.08
C GLU A 29 1.78 -11.39 13.30
N LYS A 30 1.78 -10.54 12.27
CA LYS A 30 2.14 -9.12 12.40
C LYS A 30 1.26 -8.39 13.41
N LEU A 31 -0.05 -8.66 13.39
CA LEU A 31 -0.97 -8.08 14.36
C LEU A 31 -0.67 -8.53 15.80
N ALA A 32 -0.28 -9.80 16.00
CA ALA A 32 0.10 -10.31 17.31
C ALA A 32 1.33 -9.58 17.87
N VAL A 33 2.38 -9.41 17.05
CA VAL A 33 3.59 -8.65 17.43
C VAL A 33 3.24 -7.20 17.81
N ILE A 34 2.36 -6.55 17.05
CA ILE A 34 1.94 -5.17 17.34
C ILE A 34 1.14 -5.09 18.65
N ARG A 35 0.33 -6.11 18.97
CA ARG A 35 -0.41 -6.19 20.24
C ARG A 35 0.51 -6.39 21.45
N GLU A 36 1.59 -7.15 21.30
CA GLU A 36 2.59 -7.32 22.37
C GLU A 36 3.31 -5.99 22.68
N GLN A 37 3.52 -5.15 21.66
CA GLN A 37 4.13 -3.83 21.81
C GLN A 37 3.19 -2.79 22.46
N GLY A 38 1.90 -3.10 22.63
CA GLY A 38 0.93 -2.23 23.28
C GLY A 38 -0.35 -2.04 22.46
N ASN A 39 -0.74 -0.79 22.21
CA ASN A 39 -2.01 -0.50 21.54
C ASN A 39 -1.94 -0.79 20.04
N ALA A 40 -2.55 -1.89 19.60
CA ALA A 40 -2.53 -2.30 18.19
C ALA A 40 -3.40 -1.45 17.25
N PHE A 41 -4.31 -0.65 17.79
CA PHE A 41 -5.18 0.22 17.00
C PHE A 41 -5.16 1.64 17.58
N PRO A 42 -4.07 2.40 17.36
CA PRO A 42 -3.98 3.78 17.83
C PRO A 42 -4.97 4.67 17.06
N ASN A 43 -5.64 5.57 17.77
CA ASN A 43 -6.51 6.60 17.20
C ASN A 43 -5.95 8.01 17.44
N ASP A 44 -4.63 8.11 17.52
CA ASP A 44 -3.92 9.35 17.85
C ASP A 44 -3.53 10.13 16.59
N PHE A 45 -3.53 9.48 15.42
CA PHE A 45 -3.17 10.14 14.17
C PHE A 45 -4.25 11.16 13.79
N ARG A 46 -3.82 12.41 13.60
CA ARG A 46 -4.64 13.51 13.08
C ARG A 46 -4.08 13.91 11.72
N ARG A 47 -4.90 13.77 10.69
CA ARG A 47 -4.59 14.27 9.36
C ARG A 47 -4.90 15.77 9.30
N ASP A 48 -4.04 16.51 8.61
CA ASP A 48 -4.24 17.95 8.40
C ASP A 48 -4.80 18.23 6.99
N ASN A 49 -4.59 17.30 6.04
CA ASN A 49 -4.93 17.51 4.63
C ASN A 49 -5.62 16.30 4.00
N TYR A 50 -6.44 16.56 2.96
CA TYR A 50 -6.98 15.54 2.07
C TYR A 50 -6.16 15.47 0.78
N CYS A 51 -5.91 14.25 0.28
CA CYS A 51 -5.15 14.06 -0.96
C CYS A 51 -5.80 14.76 -2.17
N ALA A 52 -7.14 14.79 -2.25
CA ALA A 52 -7.85 15.46 -3.34
C ALA A 52 -7.60 16.97 -3.34
N ASP A 53 -7.52 17.59 -2.17
CA ASP A 53 -7.30 19.03 -2.05
C ASP A 53 -5.85 19.37 -2.38
N LEU A 54 -4.89 18.57 -1.92
CA LEU A 54 -3.48 18.70 -2.29
C LEU A 54 -3.29 18.58 -3.81
N GLN A 55 -3.93 17.59 -4.44
CA GLN A 55 -3.86 17.45 -5.89
C GLN A 55 -4.42 18.67 -6.61
N LYS A 56 -5.56 19.21 -6.19
CA LYS A 56 -6.13 20.42 -6.82
C LYS A 56 -5.24 21.65 -6.64
N GLN A 57 -4.67 21.85 -5.46
CA GLN A 57 -3.86 23.03 -5.15
C GLN A 57 -2.46 23.00 -5.79
N TYR A 58 -1.92 21.81 -6.01
CA TYR A 58 -0.53 21.63 -6.45
C TYR A 58 -0.38 20.93 -7.79
N ALA A 59 -1.48 20.59 -8.49
CA ALA A 59 -1.43 19.95 -9.81
C ALA A 59 -0.67 20.76 -10.86
N GLU A 60 -0.76 22.09 -10.78
CA GLU A 60 -0.16 23.00 -11.77
C GLU A 60 1.24 23.50 -11.36
N LYS A 61 1.71 23.18 -10.15
CA LYS A 61 3.02 23.64 -9.67
C LYS A 61 4.14 22.76 -10.19
N THR A 62 5.28 23.38 -10.46
CA THR A 62 6.47 22.66 -10.91
C THR A 62 7.21 22.02 -9.73
N LYS A 63 8.09 21.07 -10.04
CA LYS A 63 8.89 20.36 -9.02
C LYS A 63 9.75 21.32 -8.20
N GLU A 64 10.27 22.37 -8.81
CA GLU A 64 11.16 23.36 -8.18
C GLU A 64 10.39 24.23 -7.18
N GLU A 65 9.20 24.71 -7.57
CA GLU A 65 8.32 25.50 -6.70
C GLU A 65 7.84 24.71 -5.47
N LEU A 66 7.57 23.40 -5.63
CA LEU A 66 7.18 22.54 -4.52
C LEU A 66 8.35 22.21 -3.59
N ALA A 67 9.57 22.09 -4.15
CA ALA A 67 10.77 21.86 -3.36
C ALA A 67 11.13 23.08 -2.50
N GLU A 68 11.01 24.29 -3.07
CA GLU A 68 11.27 25.54 -2.35
C GLU A 68 10.18 25.84 -1.31
N ALA A 69 8.91 25.57 -1.63
CA ALA A 69 7.81 25.81 -0.70
C ALA A 69 7.81 24.90 0.54
N ALA A 70 8.50 23.75 0.48
CA ALA A 70 8.76 22.82 1.59
C ALA A 70 7.54 22.59 2.53
N ILE A 71 6.36 22.41 1.94
CA ILE A 71 5.09 22.44 2.67
C ILE A 71 4.91 21.14 3.47
N PRO A 72 4.89 21.18 4.82
CA PRO A 72 4.67 19.97 5.62
C PRO A 72 3.21 19.54 5.52
N VAL A 73 2.97 18.30 5.06
CA VAL A 73 1.62 17.74 4.94
C VAL A 73 1.49 16.43 5.70
N LYS A 74 0.35 16.23 6.36
CA LYS A 74 -0.03 14.97 7.01
C LYS A 74 -1.27 14.38 6.35
N VAL A 75 -1.16 13.15 5.86
CA VAL A 75 -2.23 12.40 5.19
C VAL A 75 -2.39 11.01 5.80
N ALA A 76 -3.61 10.46 5.77
CA ALA A 76 -3.90 9.08 6.16
C ALA A 76 -4.93 8.47 5.19
N GLY A 77 -4.78 7.18 4.90
CA GLY A 77 -5.67 6.46 3.99
C GLY A 77 -5.33 4.97 3.86
N ARG A 78 -5.99 4.30 2.93
CA ARG A 78 -5.75 2.88 2.62
C ARG A 78 -4.58 2.76 1.66
N ILE A 79 -3.67 1.82 1.95
CA ILE A 79 -2.63 1.41 1.00
C ILE A 79 -3.29 0.57 -0.09
N MET A 80 -3.33 1.08 -1.32
CA MET A 80 -3.93 0.40 -2.48
C MET A 80 -2.90 -0.35 -3.30
N LEU A 81 -1.77 0.31 -3.59
CA LEU A 81 -0.64 -0.25 -4.32
C LEU A 81 0.63 0.16 -3.58
N ASN A 82 1.44 -0.82 -3.21
CA ASN A 82 2.79 -0.57 -2.72
C ASN A 82 3.77 -1.07 -3.79
N ARG A 83 4.36 -0.13 -4.53
CA ARG A 83 5.33 -0.42 -5.61
C ARG A 83 6.77 -0.62 -5.10
N GLY A 84 6.93 -0.93 -3.82
CA GLY A 84 8.22 -0.90 -3.13
C GLY A 84 8.59 0.55 -2.85
N SER A 85 8.61 0.95 -1.58
CA SER A 85 9.03 2.29 -1.22
C SER A 85 10.50 2.45 -1.60
N PHE A 86 10.77 3.50 -2.38
CA PHE A 86 11.99 4.31 -2.42
C PHE A 86 12.86 4.07 -1.17
N MET A 87 13.75 3.10 -1.25
CA MET A 87 14.84 2.91 -0.31
C MET A 87 16.08 3.31 -1.11
N VAL A 88 16.35 4.61 -1.11
CA VAL A 88 17.64 5.23 -1.45
C VAL A 88 18.06 6.00 -0.22
#